data_AF-A0A9L0J704-F1
#
_entry.id   AF-A0A9L0J704-F1
#
_cell.length_a   1.000
_cell.length_b   1.000
_cell.length_c   1.000
_cell.angle_alpha   90.00
_cell.angle_beta   90.00
_cell.angle_gamma   90.00
#
_symmetry.space_group_name_H-M   'P 1'
#
loop_
_entity.id
_entity.type
_entity.pdbx_description
1 polymer ?
#
loop_
_entity_poly.entity_id
_entity_poly.type
_entity_poly.pdbx_seq_one_letter_code
_entity_poly.pdbx_strand_id
1 'polypeptide(L)'
;MADEPPRKGSFSALVGHTNGLTKPAALAAAAAKPGGSRKLVIKNFRDRPKLPDNYTQDTWQKLHEAVKAIQSSTSIRYNLEELYQAVENLCSHKVSPTLYKQLRQVCEDHVQAQILQFREDSLDSVLFLKKINTCWQDHCRQMIMIRSIFLFLDRTYVLQNSMLPSICQNL
;
A
#
# COMPACT_ATOMS: atom_id res chain seq x y z
N MET A 1 69.88 45.56 2.13
CA MET A 1 69.55 46.71 3.00
C MET A 1 68.09 47.05 2.76
N ALA A 2 67.19 46.47 3.55
CA ALA A 2 65.82 46.90 3.81
C ALA A 2 65.18 45.82 4.71
N ASP A 3 64.78 46.23 5.92
CA ASP A 3 64.19 45.49 7.02
C ASP A 3 62.70 45.89 7.10
N GLU A 4 61.78 44.94 7.33
CA GLU A 4 60.39 45.21 7.77
C GLU A 4 59.78 43.95 8.44
N PRO A 5 59.07 44.06 9.59
CA PRO A 5 58.60 42.94 10.42
C PRO A 5 57.15 42.48 10.11
N PRO A 6 56.69 41.32 10.64
CA PRO A 6 55.39 40.74 10.29
C PRO A 6 54.22 41.34 11.10
N ARG A 7 53.12 41.66 10.40
CA ARG A 7 51.86 42.16 10.98
C ARG A 7 50.93 41.01 11.41
N LYS A 8 50.41 41.10 12.64
CA LYS A 8 49.32 40.30 13.21
C LYS A 8 48.01 40.54 12.44
N GLY A 9 47.42 39.49 11.88
CA GLY A 9 46.07 39.51 11.33
C GLY A 9 45.02 39.14 12.39
N SER A 10 44.10 40.08 12.66
CA SER A 10 42.93 39.88 13.51
C SER A 10 41.88 39.00 12.82
N PHE A 11 41.34 38.04 13.54
CA PHE A 11 40.14 37.29 13.16
C PHE A 11 38.91 38.21 13.22
N SER A 12 38.23 38.42 12.09
CA SER A 12 36.89 39.02 12.04
C SER A 12 35.83 37.93 11.84
N ALA A 13 34.90 37.90 12.79
CA ALA A 13 33.79 36.96 12.86
C ALA A 13 32.68 37.26 11.84
N LEU A 14 32.02 36.17 11.42
CA LEU A 14 30.85 36.10 10.54
C LEU A 14 29.72 37.05 10.96
N VAL A 15 29.27 37.89 10.03
CA VAL A 15 28.05 38.68 10.12
C VAL A 15 26.86 37.77 9.82
N GLY A 16 26.14 37.38 10.86
CA GLY A 16 24.80 36.79 10.75
C GLY A 16 23.77 37.90 10.52
N HIS A 17 23.08 37.87 9.39
CA HIS A 17 21.88 38.68 9.16
C HIS A 17 20.72 38.10 9.98
N THR A 18 20.36 38.75 11.09
CA THR A 18 19.11 38.51 11.81
C THR A 18 18.25 39.78 11.76
N ASN A 19 17.16 39.75 10.99
CA ASN A 19 16.17 40.81 11.02
C ASN A 19 15.18 40.57 12.16
N GLY A 20 15.40 41.29 13.27
CA GLY A 20 14.36 42.08 13.93
C GLY A 20 13.56 41.41 15.05
N LEU A 21 14.01 41.59 16.30
CA LEU A 21 13.10 41.60 17.46
C LEU A 21 13.61 42.57 18.55
N THR A 22 13.00 43.75 18.63
CA THR A 22 13.04 44.65 19.81
C THR A 22 11.62 45.24 19.97
N LYS A 23 10.79 44.77 20.93
CA LYS A 23 10.66 45.02 22.39
C LYS A 23 9.46 45.98 22.70
N PRO A 24 8.92 46.06 23.94
CA PRO A 24 7.62 45.49 24.35
C PRO A 24 6.60 46.53 24.91
N ALA A 25 5.31 46.18 25.05
CA ALA A 25 4.42 46.75 26.08
C ALA A 25 3.02 46.10 26.14
N ALA A 26 2.48 46.12 27.35
CA ALA A 26 1.07 46.01 27.78
C ALA A 26 0.52 44.60 28.08
N LEU A 27 0.36 44.40 29.40
CA LEU A 27 -0.36 43.35 30.09
C LEU A 27 -1.83 43.26 29.64
N ALA A 28 -2.24 42.11 29.14
CA ALA A 28 -3.60 41.60 29.28
C ALA A 28 -3.49 40.10 29.55
N ALA A 29 -3.50 39.74 30.84
CA ALA A 29 -3.60 38.36 31.27
C ALA A 29 -5.02 37.84 30.96
N ALA A 30 -5.22 37.34 29.74
CA ALA A 30 -6.35 36.47 29.45
C ALA A 30 -5.92 35.03 29.75
N ALA A 31 -6.55 34.44 30.76
CA ALA A 31 -6.30 33.08 31.25
C ALA A 31 -6.25 32.06 30.11
N ALA A 32 -5.06 31.64 29.72
CA ALA A 32 -4.87 30.55 28.79
C ALA A 32 -5.07 29.22 29.52
N LYS A 33 -6.20 28.55 29.25
CA LYS A 33 -6.38 27.14 29.62
C LYS A 33 -5.28 26.31 28.93
N PRO A 34 -4.49 25.50 29.65
CA PRO A 34 -3.57 24.57 29.01
C PRO A 34 -4.40 23.41 28.43
N GLY A 35 -4.42 23.24 27.10
CA GLY A 35 -4.96 22.00 26.53
C GLY A 35 -5.57 22.03 25.12
N GLY A 36 -5.61 23.16 24.41
CA GLY A 36 -6.17 23.19 23.04
C GLY A 36 -5.10 23.09 21.96
N SER A 37 -5.00 21.96 21.24
CA SER A 37 -4.17 21.89 20.03
C SER A 37 -4.74 22.85 18.97
N ARG A 38 -3.91 23.76 18.47
CA ARG A 38 -4.33 24.74 17.45
C ARG A 38 -4.50 24.04 16.10
N LYS A 39 -5.73 24.05 15.56
CA LYS A 39 -6.07 23.49 14.24
C LYS A 39 -5.33 24.26 13.14
N LEU A 40 -4.53 23.54 12.34
CA LEU A 40 -3.87 24.11 11.16
C LEU A 40 -4.85 24.20 9.99
N VAL A 41 -4.87 25.33 9.29
CA VAL A 41 -5.67 25.57 8.09
C VAL A 41 -4.74 25.94 6.95
N ILE A 42 -4.75 25.15 5.89
CA ILE A 42 -3.97 25.41 4.68
C ILE A 42 -4.75 26.44 3.83
N LYS A 43 -4.20 27.64 3.66
CA LYS A 43 -4.76 28.65 2.74
C LYS A 43 -4.58 28.16 1.30
N ASN A 44 -5.58 28.40 0.45
CA ASN A 44 -5.62 27.95 -0.96
C ASN A 44 -5.60 26.42 -1.15
N PHE A 45 -6.15 25.64 -0.20
CA PHE A 45 -6.35 24.21 -0.41
C PHE A 45 -7.42 24.02 -1.49
N ARG A 46 -6.98 23.77 -2.73
CA ARG A 46 -7.85 23.36 -3.83
C ARG A 46 -8.43 21.99 -3.49
N ASP A 47 -9.70 21.75 -3.83
CA ASP A 47 -10.33 20.46 -3.61
C ASP A 47 -9.48 19.34 -4.19
N ARG A 48 -9.48 18.19 -3.50
CA ARG A 48 -8.76 17.01 -3.95
C ARG A 48 -9.18 16.70 -5.38
N PRO A 49 -8.25 16.58 -6.34
CA PRO A 49 -8.59 16.24 -7.71
C PRO A 49 -9.50 15.01 -7.71
N LYS A 50 -10.67 15.11 -8.34
CA LYS A 50 -11.54 13.95 -8.54
C LYS A 50 -10.84 13.03 -9.52
N LEU A 51 -10.71 11.76 -9.14
CA LEU A 51 -10.23 10.75 -10.08
C LEU A 51 -11.24 10.59 -11.22
N PRO A 52 -10.77 10.18 -12.41
CA PRO A 52 -11.65 9.75 -13.50
C PRO A 52 -12.60 8.63 -13.04
N ASP A 53 -13.84 8.62 -13.56
CA ASP A 53 -14.86 7.65 -13.17
C ASP A 53 -14.46 6.18 -13.47
N ASN A 54 -13.62 5.96 -14.47
CA ASN A 54 -13.11 4.65 -14.88
C ASN A 54 -11.90 4.14 -14.07
N TYR A 55 -11.26 5.00 -13.26
CA TYR A 55 -10.00 4.65 -12.59
C TYR A 55 -10.10 3.36 -11.76
N THR A 56 -11.18 3.21 -11.00
CA THR A 56 -11.38 2.04 -10.15
C THR A 56 -11.50 0.76 -10.97
N GLN A 57 -12.23 0.79 -12.07
CA GLN A 57 -12.44 -0.36 -12.94
C GLN A 57 -11.14 -0.75 -13.65
N ASP A 58 -10.41 0.22 -14.20
CA ASP A 58 -9.16 -0.03 -14.92
C ASP A 58 -8.08 -0.58 -13.98
N THR A 59 -7.99 -0.03 -12.76
CA THR A 59 -7.06 -0.51 -11.74
C THR A 59 -7.42 -1.93 -11.29
N TRP A 60 -8.72 -2.23 -11.11
CA TRP A 60 -9.17 -3.58 -10.82
C TRP A 60 -8.82 -4.55 -11.96
N GLN A 61 -9.04 -4.16 -13.22
CA GLN A 61 -8.75 -5.00 -14.38
C GLN A 61 -7.27 -5.40 -14.42
N LYS A 62 -6.36 -4.44 -14.17
CA LYS A 62 -4.93 -4.70 -14.03
C LYS A 62 -4.62 -5.73 -12.93
N LEU A 63 -5.22 -5.59 -11.75
CA LEU A 63 -5.04 -6.53 -10.64
C LEU A 63 -5.60 -7.91 -10.97
N HIS A 64 -6.77 -7.97 -11.59
CA HIS A 64 -7.42 -9.19 -12.03
C HIS A 64 -6.56 -9.96 -13.05
N GLU A 65 -5.97 -9.27 -14.02
CA GLU A 65 -5.04 -9.86 -14.98
C GLU A 65 -3.80 -10.45 -14.29
N ALA A 66 -3.26 -9.77 -13.28
CA ALA A 66 -2.14 -10.29 -12.50
C ALA A 66 -2.55 -11.55 -11.71
N VAL A 67 -3.71 -11.56 -11.06
CA VAL A 67 -4.23 -12.74 -10.35
C VAL A 67 -4.42 -13.93 -11.29
N LYS A 68 -5.03 -13.70 -12.47
CA LYS A 68 -5.18 -14.73 -13.51
C LYS A 68 -3.85 -15.27 -14.00
N ALA A 69 -2.85 -14.40 -14.17
CA ALA A 69 -1.52 -14.81 -14.59
C ALA A 69 -0.86 -15.73 -13.54
N ILE A 70 -0.97 -15.38 -12.25
CA ILE A 70 -0.49 -16.20 -11.12
C ILE A 70 -1.18 -17.56 -11.11
N GLN A 71 -2.51 -17.57 -11.16
CA GLN A 71 -3.34 -18.79 -11.15
C GLN A 71 -3.04 -19.73 -12.33
N SER A 72 -2.65 -19.17 -13.47
CA SER A 72 -2.27 -19.93 -14.68
C SER A 72 -0.79 -20.29 -14.71
N SER A 73 -0.03 -19.97 -13.66
CA SER A 73 1.43 -20.14 -13.59
C SER A 73 2.17 -19.49 -14.78
N THR A 74 1.70 -18.32 -15.19
CA THR A 74 2.26 -17.50 -16.30
C THR A 74 2.91 -16.22 -15.79
N SER A 75 3.71 -15.57 -16.64
CA SER A 75 4.38 -14.32 -16.29
C SER A 75 3.40 -13.17 -16.09
N ILE A 76 3.58 -12.41 -15.01
CA ILE A 76 2.82 -11.20 -14.73
C ILE A 76 3.40 -10.06 -15.58
N ARG A 77 2.54 -9.38 -16.36
CA ARG A 77 2.94 -8.26 -17.23
C ARG A 77 3.40 -7.01 -16.48
N TYR A 78 2.93 -6.84 -15.24
CA TYR A 78 3.20 -5.68 -14.38
C TYR A 78 4.20 -6.06 -13.29
N ASN A 79 4.95 -5.07 -12.79
CA ASN A 79 5.83 -5.31 -11.65
C ASN A 79 5.05 -5.33 -10.33
N LEU A 80 5.58 -6.03 -9.31
CA LEU A 80 4.87 -6.28 -8.06
C LEU A 80 4.62 -5.00 -7.23
N GLU A 81 5.56 -4.07 -7.23
CA GLU A 81 5.44 -2.80 -6.49
C GLU A 81 4.28 -1.96 -7.05
N GLU A 82 4.17 -1.90 -8.38
CA GLU A 82 3.10 -1.18 -9.07
C GLU A 82 1.72 -1.83 -8.85
N LEU A 83 1.68 -3.14 -8.62
CA LEU A 83 0.44 -3.85 -8.25
C LEU A 83 0.08 -3.60 -6.78
N TYR A 84 1.07 -3.59 -5.88
CA TYR A 84 0.87 -3.26 -4.47
C TYR A 84 0.34 -1.82 -4.30
N GLN A 85 0.96 -0.84 -4.96
CA GLN A 85 0.51 0.55 -4.92
C GLN A 85 -0.90 0.72 -5.50
N ALA A 86 -1.26 -0.04 -6.53
CA ALA A 86 -2.62 -0.06 -7.07
C ALA A 86 -3.64 -0.52 -6.00
N VAL A 87 -3.33 -1.56 -5.22
CA VAL A 87 -4.19 -2.01 -4.10
C VAL A 87 -4.30 -0.93 -3.02
N GLU A 88 -3.19 -0.29 -2.63
CA GLU A 88 -3.17 0.78 -1.64
C GLU A 88 -4.02 1.98 -2.06
N ASN A 89 -3.91 2.41 -3.32
CA ASN A 89 -4.70 3.50 -3.88
C ASN A 89 -6.21 3.19 -3.85
N LEU A 90 -6.61 1.98 -4.27
CA LEU A 90 -8.01 1.56 -4.20
C LEU A 90 -8.53 1.53 -2.76
N CYS A 91 -7.73 1.04 -1.81
CA CYS A 91 -8.11 0.99 -0.39
C CYS A 91 -8.25 2.39 0.22
N SER A 92 -7.33 3.30 -0.10
CA SER A 92 -7.37 4.70 0.33
C SER A 92 -8.63 5.43 -0.16
N HIS A 93 -9.19 4.98 -1.29
CA HIS A 93 -10.40 5.52 -1.90
C HIS A 93 -11.69 4.80 -1.44
N LYS A 94 -11.63 4.05 -0.33
CA LYS A 94 -12.77 3.35 0.29
C LYS A 94 -13.38 2.23 -0.57
N VAL A 95 -12.63 1.70 -1.54
CA VAL A 95 -13.07 0.59 -2.41
C VAL A 95 -12.74 -0.79 -1.80
N SER A 96 -12.10 -0.86 -0.62
CA SER A 96 -11.67 -2.11 0.03
C SER A 96 -12.74 -3.21 0.12
N PRO A 97 -14.02 -2.94 0.49
CA PRO A 97 -15.03 -3.99 0.56
C PRO A 97 -15.31 -4.66 -0.79
N THR A 98 -15.40 -3.85 -1.86
CA THR A 98 -15.62 -4.34 -3.22
C THR A 98 -14.40 -5.12 -3.69
N LEU A 99 -13.20 -4.59 -3.46
CA LEU A 99 -11.94 -5.23 -3.84
C LEU A 99 -11.77 -6.61 -3.20
N TYR A 100 -12.11 -6.75 -1.91
CA TYR A 100 -12.09 -8.04 -1.21
C TYR A 100 -13.06 -9.05 -1.84
N LYS A 101 -14.32 -8.62 -2.09
CA LYS A 101 -15.33 -9.50 -2.71
C LYS A 101 -14.89 -9.97 -4.09
N GLN A 102 -14.37 -9.07 -4.91
CA GLN A 102 -13.91 -9.42 -6.25
C GLN A 102 -12.71 -10.36 -6.23
N LEU A 103 -11.70 -10.11 -5.38
CA LEU A 103 -10.56 -11.02 -5.21
C LEU A 103 -11.02 -12.41 -4.76
N ARG A 104 -11.92 -12.47 -3.78
CA ARG A 104 -12.49 -13.73 -3.28
C ARG A 104 -13.18 -14.51 -4.38
N GLN A 105 -14.05 -13.86 -5.15
CA GLN A 105 -14.75 -14.50 -6.27
C GLN A 105 -13.78 -15.10 -7.29
N VAL A 106 -12.75 -14.35 -7.69
CA VAL A 106 -11.75 -14.81 -8.68
C VAL A 106 -10.97 -16.02 -8.18
N CYS A 107 -10.67 -16.09 -6.87
CA CYS A 107 -10.06 -17.27 -6.26
C CYS A 107 -11.02 -18.46 -6.20
N GLU A 108 -12.29 -18.23 -5.79
CA GLU A 108 -13.32 -19.28 -5.75
C GLU A 108 -13.58 -19.90 -7.12
N ASP A 109 -13.75 -19.08 -8.15
CA ASP A 109 -13.97 -19.53 -9.53
C ASP A 109 -12.80 -20.39 -10.01
N HIS A 110 -11.57 -20.01 -9.69
CA HIS A 110 -10.38 -20.77 -10.06
C HIS A 110 -10.33 -22.13 -9.35
N VAL A 111 -10.58 -22.18 -8.04
CA VAL A 111 -10.61 -23.45 -7.29
C VAL A 111 -11.71 -24.37 -7.83
N GLN A 112 -12.90 -23.84 -8.10
CA GLN A 112 -14.00 -24.61 -8.71
C GLN A 112 -13.61 -25.20 -10.07
N ALA A 113 -12.93 -24.43 -10.92
CA ALA A 113 -12.42 -24.92 -12.20
C ALA A 113 -11.37 -26.02 -12.01
N GLN A 114 -10.47 -25.90 -11.02
CA GLN A 114 -9.46 -26.92 -10.72
C GLN A 114 -10.09 -28.23 -10.21
N ILE A 115 -11.27 -28.20 -9.59
CA ILE A 115 -11.94 -29.43 -9.11
C ILE A 115 -12.36 -30.34 -10.28
N LEU A 116 -12.70 -29.76 -11.44
CA LEU A 116 -13.18 -30.53 -12.59
C LEU A 116 -12.17 -31.57 -13.09
N GLN A 117 -10.87 -31.30 -12.95
CA GLN A 117 -9.81 -32.23 -13.38
C GLN A 117 -9.70 -33.51 -12.54
N PHE A 118 -10.40 -33.57 -11.39
CA PHE A 118 -10.41 -34.72 -10.48
C PHE A 118 -11.67 -35.57 -10.62
N ARG A 119 -12.62 -35.17 -11.47
CA ARG A 119 -13.88 -35.92 -11.70
C ARG A 119 -13.76 -37.03 -12.75
N GLU A 120 -12.60 -37.23 -13.35
CA GLU A 120 -12.40 -38.32 -14.31
C GLU A 120 -12.28 -39.67 -13.58
N ASP A 121 -13.17 -40.60 -13.90
CA ASP A 121 -13.37 -41.89 -13.20
C ASP A 121 -12.22 -42.91 -13.35
N SER A 122 -11.12 -42.58 -14.03
CA SER A 122 -10.09 -43.56 -14.42
C SER A 122 -8.67 -43.25 -13.96
N LEU A 123 -8.49 -42.52 -12.86
CA LEU A 123 -7.16 -42.28 -12.31
C LEU A 123 -6.75 -43.40 -11.35
N ASP A 124 -5.62 -44.04 -11.63
CA ASP A 124 -4.91 -44.89 -10.66
C ASP A 124 -4.76 -44.12 -9.33
N SER A 125 -5.00 -44.78 -8.19
CA SER A 125 -5.05 -44.14 -6.88
C SER A 125 -3.76 -43.37 -6.54
N VAL A 126 -2.60 -43.87 -6.97
CA VAL A 126 -1.31 -43.19 -6.74
C VAL A 126 -1.17 -41.97 -7.64
N LEU A 127 -1.57 -42.05 -8.90
CA LEU A 127 -1.61 -40.91 -9.82
C LEU A 127 -2.59 -39.83 -9.35
N PHE A 128 -3.76 -40.22 -8.86
CA PHE A 128 -4.76 -39.32 -8.29
C PHE A 128 -4.19 -38.53 -7.10
N LEU A 129 -3.57 -39.23 -6.13
CA LEU A 129 -2.96 -38.59 -4.96
C LEU A 129 -1.83 -37.63 -5.35
N LYS A 130 -0.98 -38.02 -6.32
CA LYS A 130 0.07 -37.13 -6.84
C LYS A 130 -0.52 -35.88 -7.48
N LYS A 131 -1.57 -36.01 -8.29
CA LYS A 131 -2.25 -34.89 -8.97
C LYS A 131 -2.85 -33.92 -7.95
N ILE A 132 -3.53 -34.42 -6.91
CA ILE A 132 -4.06 -33.59 -5.82
C ILE A 132 -2.94 -32.86 -5.09
N ASN A 133 -1.86 -33.58 -4.71
CA ASN A 133 -0.75 -32.97 -3.99
C ASN A 133 -0.08 -31.86 -4.80
N THR A 134 0.14 -32.05 -6.11
CA THR A 134 0.68 -31.01 -6.99
C THR A 134 -0.26 -29.81 -7.07
N CYS A 135 -1.55 -30.03 -7.32
CA CYS A 135 -2.56 -28.96 -7.37
C CYS A 135 -2.61 -28.15 -6.07
N TRP A 136 -2.51 -28.83 -4.92
CA TRP A 136 -2.48 -28.18 -3.61
C TRP A 136 -1.22 -27.35 -3.41
N GLN A 137 -0.04 -27.89 -3.76
CA GLN A 137 1.21 -27.13 -3.67
C GLN A 137 1.21 -25.91 -4.59
N ASP A 138 0.66 -26.03 -5.79
CA ASP A 138 0.49 -24.91 -6.72
C ASP A 138 -0.44 -23.85 -6.14
N HIS A 139 -1.60 -24.26 -5.64
CA HIS A 139 -2.54 -23.37 -4.98
C HIS A 139 -1.89 -22.59 -3.83
N CYS A 140 -1.17 -23.28 -2.93
CA CYS A 140 -0.44 -22.63 -1.84
C CYS A 140 0.56 -21.58 -2.34
N ARG A 141 1.37 -21.91 -3.36
CA ARG A 141 2.35 -20.98 -3.92
C ARG A 141 1.69 -19.77 -4.57
N GLN A 142 0.62 -19.99 -5.34
CA GLN A 142 -0.14 -18.93 -5.98
C GLN A 142 -0.78 -18.00 -4.95
N MET A 143 -1.39 -18.54 -3.89
CA MET A 143 -2.00 -17.76 -2.83
C MET A 143 -1.00 -16.93 -2.02
N ILE A 144 0.22 -17.43 -1.80
CA ILE A 144 1.30 -16.64 -1.19
C ILE A 144 1.63 -15.42 -2.06
N MET A 145 1.70 -15.59 -3.38
CA MET A 145 1.99 -14.49 -4.31
C MET A 145 0.83 -13.48 -4.36
N ILE A 146 -0.41 -13.95 -4.43
CA ILE A 146 -1.60 -13.09 -4.36
C ILE A 146 -1.59 -12.30 -3.05
N ARG A 147 -1.33 -12.95 -1.91
CA ARG A 147 -1.24 -12.27 -0.61
C ARG A 147 -0.17 -11.18 -0.59
N SER A 148 0.97 -11.38 -1.26
CA SER A 148 2.04 -10.38 -1.32
C SER A 148 1.58 -9.09 -2.01
N ILE A 149 0.82 -9.21 -3.10
CA ILE A 149 0.25 -8.07 -3.84
C ILE A 149 -0.85 -7.39 -3.02
N PHE A 150 -1.73 -8.18 -2.40
CA PHE A 150 -2.90 -7.67 -1.66
C PHE A 150 -2.62 -7.44 -0.16
N LEU A 151 -1.36 -7.35 0.25
CA LEU A 151 -0.97 -7.25 1.65
C LEU A 151 -1.58 -6.02 2.34
N PHE A 152 -1.67 -4.89 1.64
CA PHE A 152 -2.28 -3.67 2.18
C PHE A 152 -3.76 -3.88 2.52
N LEU A 153 -4.51 -4.55 1.64
CA LEU A 153 -5.92 -4.89 1.86
C LEU A 153 -6.11 -5.80 3.09
N ASP A 154 -5.26 -6.83 3.23
CA ASP A 154 -5.28 -7.76 4.37
C ASP A 154 -5.05 -7.01 5.70
N ARG A 155 -4.05 -6.12 5.73
CA ARG A 155 -3.66 -5.38 6.95
C ARG A 155 -4.62 -4.26 7.34
N THR A 156 -5.24 -3.59 6.37
CA THR A 156 -6.03 -2.38 6.63
C THR A 156 -7.52 -2.63 6.67
N TYR A 157 -8.03 -3.60 5.92
CA TYR A 157 -9.46 -3.89 5.86
C TYR A 157 -9.80 -5.22 6.55
N VAL A 158 -9.14 -6.31 6.17
CA VAL A 158 -9.51 -7.65 6.67
C VAL A 158 -9.22 -7.78 8.17
N LEU A 159 -8.05 -7.33 8.63
CA LEU A 159 -7.68 -7.38 10.04
C LEU A 159 -8.61 -6.56 10.96
N GLN A 160 -9.24 -5.50 10.43
CA GLN A 160 -10.18 -4.67 11.18
C GLN A 160 -11.59 -5.29 11.24
N ASN A 161 -11.87 -6.28 10.40
CA ASN A 161 -13.18 -6.94 10.30
C ASN A 161 -13.03 -8.41 10.72
N SER A 162 -13.16 -8.68 12.01
CA SER A 162 -12.96 -10.03 12.61
C SER A 162 -13.87 -11.13 12.04
N MET A 163 -14.93 -10.77 11.32
CA MET A 163 -15.85 -11.69 10.66
C MET A 163 -15.40 -12.09 9.24
N LEU A 164 -14.40 -11.43 8.67
CA LEU A 164 -13.88 -11.75 7.34
C LEU A 164 -12.66 -12.65 7.49
N PRO A 165 -12.65 -13.84 6.86
CA PRO A 165 -11.48 -14.68 6.87
C PRO A 165 -10.31 -13.98 6.17
N SER A 166 -9.12 -14.11 6.74
CA SER A 166 -7.88 -13.61 6.11
C SER A 166 -7.75 -14.15 4.68
N ILE A 167 -7.02 -13.46 3.81
CA ILE A 167 -6.81 -13.94 2.43
C ILE A 167 -6.21 -15.37 2.43
N CYS A 168 -5.49 -15.75 3.49
CA CYS A 168 -4.95 -17.10 3.72
C CYS A 168 -5.91 -18.09 4.40
N GLN A 169 -7.03 -17.68 4.99
CA GLN A 169 -7.99 -18.62 5.58
C GLN A 169 -8.87 -19.32 4.52
N ASN A 170 -8.71 -18.96 3.25
CA ASN A 170 -9.25 -19.72 2.11
C ASN A 170 -8.20 -20.67 1.50
N LEU A 171 -7.10 -20.95 2.20
CA LEU A 171 -6.27 -22.14 1.95
C LEU A 171 -7.09 -23.38 2.35
#